data_AF-W7D0A6-F1
#
_entry.id   AF-W7D0A6-F1
#
_cell.length_a   1.000
_cell.length_b   1.000
_cell.length_c   1.000
_cell.angle_alpha   90.00
_cell.angle_beta   90.00
_cell.angle_gamma   90.00
#
_symmetry.space_group_name_H-M   'P 1'
#
loop_
_entity.id
_entity.type
_entity.pdbx_description
1 polymer ?
#
loop_
_entity_poly.entity_id
_entity_poly.type
_entity_poly.pdbx_seq_one_letter_code
_entity_poly.pdbx_strand_id
1 'polypeptide(L)'
;METSKWIKFNYKSAIIFFAIMILTNLIFLPVLTGFGVDRAFGLFLLSSLGSWIGLSYVLLVKHGFYKSKKQAAVFVAVVGFVCMASCYFLVYLN
;
A
#
# COMPACT_ATOMS: atom_id res chain seq x y z
N MET A 1 -14.56 17.47 -27.18
CA MET A 1 -15.04 17.16 -25.81
C MET A 1 -14.10 16.13 -25.20
N GLU A 2 -12.92 16.55 -24.78
CA GLU A 2 -11.95 15.66 -24.12
C GLU A 2 -12.18 15.75 -22.61
N THR A 3 -12.97 14.80 -22.09
CA THR A 3 -13.12 14.61 -20.65
C THR A 3 -11.84 13.98 -20.12
N SER A 4 -10.91 14.88 -19.84
CA SER A 4 -9.72 14.71 -19.02
C SER A 4 -10.06 13.92 -17.74
N LYS A 5 -10.01 12.58 -17.79
CA LYS A 5 -10.23 11.64 -16.68
C LYS A 5 -9.01 11.62 -15.75
N TRP A 6 -8.56 12.79 -15.32
CA TRP A 6 -7.61 12.85 -14.22
C TRP A 6 -8.36 12.41 -12.98
N ILE A 7 -7.93 11.27 -12.44
CA ILE A 7 -8.36 10.77 -11.14
C ILE A 7 -8.14 11.94 -10.17
N LYS A 8 -9.23 12.61 -9.74
CA LYS A 8 -9.15 13.57 -8.65
C LYS A 8 -8.84 12.76 -7.40
N PHE A 9 -7.54 12.57 -7.16
CA PHE A 9 -7.03 11.86 -6.00
C PHE A 9 -7.52 12.62 -4.77
N ASN A 10 -8.54 12.08 -4.10
CA ASN A 10 -9.15 12.76 -2.99
C ASN A 10 -8.15 12.77 -1.82
N TYR A 11 -7.77 13.94 -1.34
CA TYR A 11 -6.83 14.08 -0.22
C TYR A 11 -7.25 13.26 1.00
N LYS A 12 -8.57 13.09 1.25
CA LYS A 12 -9.08 12.21 2.31
C LYS A 12 -8.60 10.75 2.15
N SER A 13 -8.56 10.25 0.91
CA SER A 13 -8.14 8.89 0.61
C SER A 13 -6.64 8.69 0.84
N ALA A 14 -5.82 9.68 0.47
CA ALA A 14 -4.39 9.67 0.74
C ALA A 14 -4.09 9.70 2.25
N ILE A 15 -4.83 10.52 3.01
CA ILE A 15 -4.68 10.58 4.48
C ILE A 15 -5.02 9.23 5.11
N ILE A 16 -6.10 8.57 4.67
CA ILE A 16 -6.46 7.24 5.18
C ILE A 16 -5.36 6.21 4.83
N PHE A 17 -4.82 6.25 3.62
CA PHE A 17 -3.73 5.39 3.20
C PHE A 17 -2.50 5.56 4.10
N PHE A 18 -2.03 6.80 4.27
CA PHE A 18 -0.88 7.10 5.12
C PHE A 18 -1.14 6.76 6.59
N ALA A 19 -2.34 7.03 7.09
CA ALA A 19 -2.70 6.69 8.47
C ALA A 19 -2.65 5.17 8.71
N ILE A 20 -3.19 4.35 7.79
CA ILE A 20 -3.10 2.89 7.88
C ILE A 20 -1.63 2.46 7.87
N MET A 21 -0.85 2.95 6.90
CA MET A 21 0.58 2.65 6.77
C MET A 21 1.39 2.98 8.04
N ILE A 22 1.20 4.19 8.58
CA ILE A 22 1.92 4.66 9.76
C ILE A 22 1.48 3.87 10.99
N LEU A 23 0.18 3.69 11.22
CA LEU A 23 -0.33 2.95 12.38
C LEU A 23 0.08 1.48 12.34
N THR A 24 0.02 0.84 11.17
CA THR A 24 0.47 -0.54 11.00
C THR A 24 1.95 -0.67 11.32
N ASN A 25 2.81 0.20 10.78
CA ASN A 25 4.23 0.14 11.11
C ASN A 25 4.51 0.50 12.58
N LEU A 26 3.87 1.53 13.13
CA LEU A 26 4.11 1.98 14.50
C LEU A 26 3.71 0.93 15.55
N ILE A 27 2.62 0.20 15.32
CA ILE A 27 2.10 -0.79 16.26
C ILE A 27 2.76 -2.16 16.04
N PHE A 28 2.82 -2.64 14.80
CA PHE A 28 3.24 -4.01 14.53
C PHE A 28 4.76 -4.17 14.45
N LEU A 29 5.51 -3.13 14.07
CA LEU A 29 6.97 -3.22 14.00
C LEU A 29 7.60 -3.54 15.36
N PRO A 30 7.32 -2.80 16.47
CA PRO A 30 7.89 -3.13 17.77
C PRO A 30 7.46 -4.52 18.26
N VAL A 31 6.24 -4.96 17.91
CA VAL A 31 5.77 -6.33 18.21
C VAL A 31 6.62 -7.37 17.48
N LEU A 32 6.79 -7.23 16.16
CA LEU A 32 7.62 -8.11 15.34
C LEU A 32 9.08 -8.14 15.80
N THR A 33 9.62 -6.97 16.13
CA THR A 33 10.99 -6.85 16.64
C THR A 33 11.13 -7.50 18.03
N GLY A 34 10.08 -7.41 18.86
CA GLY A 34 9.98 -8.11 20.16
C GLY A 34 9.93 -9.63 20.04
N PHE A 35 9.47 -10.18 18.92
CA PHE A 35 9.53 -11.61 18.59
C PHE A 35 10.88 -12.05 17.99
N GLY A 36 11.87 -11.16 17.92
CA GLY A 36 13.20 -11.47 17.37
C GLY A 36 13.28 -11.37 15.85
N VAL A 37 12.27 -10.79 15.19
CA VAL A 37 12.34 -10.49 13.76
C VAL A 37 13.26 -9.30 13.53
N ASP A 38 14.16 -9.41 12.55
CA ASP A 38 15.04 -8.33 12.17
C ASP A 38 14.24 -7.07 11.83
N ARG A 39 14.69 -5.91 12.33
CA ARG A 39 13.95 -4.65 12.20
C ARG A 39 13.81 -4.21 10.75
N ALA A 40 14.83 -4.43 9.91
CA ALA A 40 14.78 -4.11 8.49
C ALA A 40 13.77 -5.04 7.81
N PHE A 41 13.83 -6.34 8.08
CA PHE A 41 12.87 -7.30 7.54
C PHE A 41 11.41 -7.00 7.97
N GLY A 42 11.20 -6.62 9.24
CA GLY A 42 9.89 -6.21 9.75
C GLY A 42 9.34 -4.95 9.08
N LEU A 43 10.19 -3.93 8.89
CA LEU A 43 9.83 -2.70 8.16
C LEU A 43 9.45 -3.00 6.72
N PHE A 44 10.23 -3.85 6.04
CA PHE A 44 9.97 -4.28 4.68
C PHE A 44 8.61 -4.98 4.56
N LEU A 45 8.33 -5.95 5.43
CA LEU A 45 7.09 -6.73 5.42
C LEU A 45 5.86 -5.85 5.68
N LEU A 46 5.90 -5.06 6.75
CA LEU A 46 4.78 -4.22 7.16
C LEU A 46 4.51 -3.09 6.18
N SER A 47 5.55 -2.45 5.64
CA SER A 47 5.39 -1.39 4.65
C SER A 47 4.88 -1.92 3.32
N SER A 48 5.35 -3.10 2.89
CA SER A 48 4.87 -3.77 1.68
C SER A 48 3.40 -4.15 1.80
N LEU A 49 3.02 -4.81 2.90
CA LEU A 49 1.63 -5.23 3.15
C LEU A 49 0.70 -4.04 3.39
N GLY A 50 1.13 -3.07 4.20
CA GLY A 50 0.36 -1.86 4.49
C GLY A 50 0.11 -1.02 3.24
N SER A 51 1.13 -0.86 2.38
CA SER A 51 0.97 -0.17 1.11
C SER A 51 0.08 -0.94 0.14
N TRP A 52 0.25 -2.25 0.05
CA TRP A 52 -0.53 -3.09 -0.85
C TRP A 52 -2.02 -3.12 -0.48
N ILE A 53 -2.33 -3.36 0.80
CA ILE A 53 -3.70 -3.38 1.32
C ILE A 53 -4.29 -1.97 1.29
N GLY A 54 -3.53 -0.96 1.68
CA GLY A 54 -3.99 0.44 1.71
C GLY A 54 -4.37 0.95 0.33
N LEU A 55 -3.52 0.77 -0.68
CA LEU A 55 -3.81 1.19 -2.06
C LEU A 55 -4.96 0.39 -2.66
N SER A 56 -4.97 -0.93 -2.46
CA SER A 56 -6.04 -1.79 -2.96
C SER A 56 -7.38 -1.43 -2.35
N TYR A 57 -7.44 -1.22 -1.03
CA TYR A 57 -8.66 -0.84 -0.31
C TYR A 57 -9.16 0.53 -0.75
N VAL A 58 -8.29 1.54 -0.78
CA VAL A 58 -8.66 2.91 -1.19
C VAL A 58 -9.20 2.92 -2.62
N LEU A 59 -8.55 2.21 -3.55
CA LEU A 59 -8.95 2.24 -4.95
C LEU A 59 -10.19 1.38 -5.26
N LEU A 60 -10.34 0.23 -4.60
CA LEU A 60 -11.51 -0.65 -4.77
C LEU A 60 -12.76 -0.07 -4.09
N VAL A 61 -12.64 0.38 -2.83
CA VAL A 61 -13.79 0.78 -2.02
C VAL A 61 -14.23 2.22 -2.27
N LYS A 62 -13.29 3.18 -2.35
CA LYS A 62 -13.67 4.60 -2.52
C LYS A 62 -13.88 5.00 -3.96
N HIS A 63 -13.15 4.38 -4.89
CA HIS A 63 -13.16 4.81 -6.28
C HIS A 63 -14.07 3.95 -7.18
N GLY A 64 -14.52 2.76 -6.72
CA GLY A 64 -15.43 1.90 -7.48
C GLY A 64 -14.96 1.61 -8.90
N PHE A 65 -13.64 1.66 -9.13
CA PHE A 65 -13.07 1.91 -10.46
C PHE A 65 -13.18 0.71 -11.41
N TYR A 66 -13.45 -0.48 -10.88
CA TYR A 66 -13.36 -1.73 -11.64
C TYR A 66 -14.72 -2.40 -11.80
N LYS A 67 -15.28 -2.27 -13.01
CA LYS A 67 -16.46 -3.02 -13.47
C LYS A 67 -16.20 -4.53 -13.64
N SER A 68 -14.92 -4.95 -13.70
CA SER A 68 -14.51 -6.33 -13.94
C SER A 68 -13.50 -6.83 -12.91
N LYS A 69 -13.80 -8.00 -12.32
CA LYS A 69 -12.94 -8.68 -11.32
C LYS A 69 -11.53 -8.96 -11.85
N LYS A 70 -11.36 -9.16 -13.16
CA LYS A 70 -10.05 -9.42 -13.78
C LYS A 70 -9.13 -8.18 -13.76
N GLN A 71 -9.68 -6.99 -14.02
CA GLN A 71 -8.88 -5.74 -13.97
C GLN A 71 -8.48 -5.38 -12.55
N ALA A 72 -9.38 -5.59 -11.58
CA ALA A 72 -9.07 -5.42 -10.17
C ALA A 72 -7.91 -6.34 -9.73
N ALA A 73 -7.94 -7.62 -10.12
CA ALA A 73 -6.89 -8.57 -9.77
C ALA A 73 -5.52 -8.19 -10.37
N VAL A 74 -5.48 -7.81 -11.65
CA VAL A 74 -4.24 -7.36 -12.31
C VAL A 74 -3.70 -6.09 -11.64
N PHE A 75 -4.58 -5.14 -11.31
CA PHE A 75 -4.17 -3.92 -10.63
C PHE A 75 -3.60 -4.20 -9.24
N VAL A 76 -4.25 -5.05 -8.45
CA VAL A 76 -3.75 -5.48 -7.12
C VAL A 76 -2.40 -6.16 -7.25
N ALA A 77 -2.18 -7.01 -8.27
CA ALA A 77 -0.90 -7.67 -8.50
C ALA A 77 0.21 -6.68 -8.87
N VAL A 78 -0.07 -5.72 -9.77
CA VAL A 78 0.90 -4.68 -10.17
C VAL A 78 1.24 -3.77 -8.99
N VAL A 79 0.24 -3.32 -8.23
CA VAL A 79 0.46 -2.52 -7.02
C VAL A 79 1.29 -3.30 -5.99
N GLY A 80 0.99 -4.58 -5.78
CA GLY A 80 1.77 -5.43 -4.89
C GLY A 80 3.24 -5.50 -5.30
N PHE A 81 3.51 -5.72 -6.60
CA PHE A 81 4.86 -5.77 -7.14
C PHE A 81 5.61 -4.44 -6.97
N VAL A 82 4.98 -3.32 -7.30
CA VAL A 82 5.57 -1.98 -7.14
C VAL A 82 5.84 -1.66 -5.67
N CYS A 83 4.90 -1.97 -4.77
CA CYS A 83 5.08 -1.78 -3.32
C CYS A 83 6.23 -2.63 -2.77
N MET A 84 6.32 -3.91 -3.16
CA MET A 84 7.43 -4.77 -2.74
C MET A 84 8.78 -4.26 -3.24
N ALA A 85 8.86 -3.87 -4.52
CA ALA A 85 10.09 -3.35 -5.11
C ALA A 85 10.55 -2.05 -4.44
N SER A 86 9.62 -1.12 -4.21
CA SER A 86 9.93 0.16 -3.56
C SER A 86 10.28 0.01 -2.08
N CYS A 87 9.59 -0.88 -1.34
CA CYS A 87 9.94 -1.17 0.06
C CYS A 87 11.28 -1.91 0.17
N TYR A 88 11.59 -2.82 -0.76
CA TYR A 88 12.89 -3.49 -0.80
C TYR A 88 14.01 -2.46 -1.00
N PHE A 89 13.82 -1.55 -1.96
CA PHE A 89 14.78 -0.49 -2.22
C PHE A 89 15.00 0.41 -0.99
N LEU A 90 13.93 0.85 -0.33
CA LEU A 90 14.00 1.74 0.83
C LEU A 90 14.65 1.11 2.07
N VAL A 91 14.58 -0.21 2.20
CA VAL A 91 15.06 -0.92 3.41
C VAL A 91 16.45 -1.53 3.22
N TYR A 92 16.77 -2.02 2.02
CA TYR A 92 17.99 -2.79 1.77
C TYR A 92 19.00 -2.09 0.84
N LEU A 93 18.56 -1.11 0.04
CA LEU A 93 19.42 -0.41 -0.93
C LEU A 93 19.64 1.07 -0.58
N ASN A 94 19.18 1.50 0.59
CA ASN A 94 19.37 2.83 1.16
C ASN A 94 20.12 2.71 2.49
#